data_AF-A0A7L5AIQ2-F1
#
_entry.id   AF-A0A7L5AIQ2-F1
#
_cell.length_a   1.000
_cell.length_b   1.000
_cell.length_c   1.000
_cell.angle_alpha   90.00
_cell.angle_beta   90.00
_cell.angle_gamma   90.00
#
_symmetry.space_group_name_H-M   'P 1'
#
loop_
_entity.id
_entity.type
_entity.pdbx_description
1 polymer ?
#
loop_
_entity_poly.entity_id
_entity_poly.type
_entity_poly.pdbx_seq_one_letter_code
_entity_poly.pdbx_strand_id
1 'polypeptide(L)'
;MTEVLIIGAGPAGLAAARAARRRGASVVVLDSSDQLGGQYWRHLPAERPSAREHTLHHHFRQFEALSRELDDDAGCRILRNAQVWAIEQGGGSGASATAGTLPGASAGPGTVHVLLGEPDGANRERLVFRPDRIVLATGAHDRTLPFPGWDLPGVFTGGAAQALAKGERIVVGDRVVVAGAGPFLLPVAAALAKTGSGVVGVFEASGAPALARGWLPRPWQLVSAGGKALELAGYVAGQLRHRIPYSTGRAVVAAHGTDRVEAVTIADVDADWVPIPGTRRRIAADAVCVSHGFTPRLELAIAAGCALSPERFVTVDDGQQTTVAGVYAAGEITGIGGVDLALAEGEVAGHVAAGGAASDPSVGGAVRRRRVFASFARRIEAAHGIRPGWPAMLESDTIVCRCEEVTYGRLCRVADSTASRSLRALKLSTRAGLGICQGRICGRSVEELLQARTGGLGDGSSTDRRPIAAPIRLGELAAGTTAHPDTYDLADEAKGTQ
;
A
#
# COMPACT_ATOMS: atom_id res chain seq x y z
N MET A 1 -14.93 15.97 -24.41
CA MET A 1 -13.60 15.43 -24.04
C MET A 1 -13.83 14.65 -22.76
N THR A 2 -13.42 13.37 -22.66
CA THR A 2 -13.71 12.59 -21.44
C THR A 2 -12.92 13.13 -20.26
N GLU A 3 -13.59 13.37 -19.13
CA GLU A 3 -12.98 13.84 -17.88
C GLU A 3 -12.55 12.66 -17.00
N VAL A 4 -11.24 12.51 -16.80
CA VAL A 4 -10.68 11.40 -16.02
C VAL A 4 -10.04 11.94 -14.75
N LEU A 5 -10.57 11.55 -13.59
CA LEU A 5 -9.95 11.81 -12.29
C LEU A 5 -9.10 10.62 -11.87
N ILE A 6 -7.84 10.86 -11.50
CA ILE A 6 -6.91 9.82 -11.07
C ILE A 6 -6.55 10.09 -9.61
N ILE A 7 -6.75 9.09 -8.75
CA ILE A 7 -6.48 9.21 -7.32
C ILE A 7 -5.22 8.41 -6.99
N GLY A 8 -4.13 9.13 -6.74
CA GLY A 8 -2.77 8.63 -6.48
C GLY A 8 -1.84 8.92 -7.65
N ALA A 9 -0.68 9.53 -7.38
CA ALA A 9 0.39 9.86 -8.33
C ALA A 9 1.63 8.95 -8.16
N GLY A 10 1.41 7.69 -7.76
CA GLY A 10 2.41 6.63 -7.85
C GLY A 10 2.61 6.13 -9.29
N PRO A 11 3.40 5.07 -9.49
CA PRO A 11 3.66 4.52 -10.83
C PRO A 11 2.41 4.21 -11.65
N ALA A 12 1.39 3.58 -11.03
CA ALA A 12 0.12 3.28 -11.70
C ALA A 12 -0.64 4.54 -12.11
N GLY A 13 -0.75 5.53 -11.22
CA GLY A 13 -1.46 6.77 -11.49
C GLY A 13 -0.82 7.61 -12.58
N LEU A 14 0.51 7.77 -12.54
CA LEU A 14 1.26 8.50 -13.57
C LEU A 14 1.18 7.80 -14.94
N ALA A 15 1.24 6.47 -14.97
CA ALA A 15 1.04 5.71 -16.21
C ALA A 15 -0.39 5.84 -16.75
N ALA A 16 -1.40 5.84 -15.87
CA ALA A 16 -2.79 6.05 -16.23
C ALA A 16 -3.03 7.46 -16.78
N ALA A 17 -2.49 8.49 -16.14
CA ALA A 17 -2.59 9.88 -16.58
C ALA A 17 -2.07 10.03 -18.00
N ARG A 18 -0.86 9.54 -18.25
CA ARG A 18 -0.24 9.60 -19.56
C ARG A 18 -1.04 8.84 -20.63
N ALA A 19 -1.52 7.64 -20.30
CA ALA A 19 -2.31 6.85 -21.25
C ALA A 19 -3.64 7.53 -21.61
N ALA A 20 -4.32 8.14 -20.62
CA ALA A 20 -5.53 8.90 -20.85
C ALA A 20 -5.27 10.16 -21.69
N ARG A 21 -4.18 10.90 -21.40
CA ARG A 21 -3.77 12.08 -22.17
C ARG A 21 -3.46 11.78 -23.63
N ARG A 22 -2.78 10.66 -23.91
CA ARG A 22 -2.53 10.19 -25.29
C ARG A 22 -3.80 9.87 -26.07
N ARG A 23 -4.93 9.68 -25.39
CA ARG A 23 -6.25 9.48 -25.97
C ARG A 23 -7.07 10.77 -26.07
N GLY A 24 -6.53 11.89 -25.58
CA GLY A 24 -7.17 13.20 -25.59
C GLY A 24 -8.16 13.41 -24.45
N ALA A 25 -8.14 12.63 -23.37
CA ALA A 25 -8.97 12.86 -22.18
C ALA A 25 -8.45 14.04 -21.37
N SER A 26 -9.32 14.83 -20.73
CA SER A 26 -8.91 15.88 -19.78
C SER A 26 -8.64 15.20 -18.44
N VAL A 27 -7.46 15.39 -17.86
CA VAL A 27 -7.00 14.61 -16.71
C VAL A 27 -6.74 15.49 -15.51
N VAL A 28 -7.26 15.09 -14.36
CA VAL A 28 -6.86 15.62 -13.06
C VAL A 28 -6.25 14.49 -12.24
N VAL A 29 -5.03 14.67 -11.73
CA VAL A 29 -4.36 13.74 -10.82
C VAL A 29 -4.36 14.32 -9.42
N LEU A 30 -4.86 13.57 -8.44
CA LEU A 30 -4.86 13.94 -7.02
C LEU A 30 -3.83 13.07 -6.28
N ASP A 31 -2.89 13.67 -5.56
CA ASP A 31 -2.05 12.95 -4.60
C ASP A 31 -2.04 13.65 -3.26
N SER A 32 -2.12 12.88 -2.18
CA SER A 32 -2.09 13.42 -0.82
C SER A 32 -0.70 13.90 -0.38
N SER A 33 0.35 13.56 -1.13
CA SER A 33 1.73 13.95 -0.87
C SER A 33 2.06 15.27 -1.57
N ASP A 34 3.06 15.95 -1.05
CA ASP A 34 3.69 17.16 -1.61
C ASP A 34 4.54 16.87 -2.87
N GLN A 35 4.93 15.61 -3.08
CA GLN A 35 5.71 15.15 -4.22
C GLN A 35 5.06 13.98 -4.97
N LEU A 36 5.35 13.88 -6.27
CA LEU A 36 4.91 12.77 -7.11
C LEU A 36 5.79 11.54 -6.94
N GLY A 37 5.27 10.41 -7.42
CA GLY A 37 6.00 9.14 -7.51
C GLY A 37 5.64 8.13 -6.43
N GLY A 38 4.77 8.50 -5.48
CA GLY A 38 4.28 7.64 -4.42
C GLY A 38 5.40 7.08 -3.56
N GLN A 39 5.20 5.87 -3.00
CA GLN A 39 6.22 5.26 -2.12
C GLN A 39 7.43 4.72 -2.87
N TYR A 40 7.27 4.34 -4.15
CA TYR A 40 8.34 3.69 -4.92
C TYR A 40 9.45 4.67 -5.29
N TRP A 41 9.08 5.87 -5.78
CA TRP A 41 10.00 6.93 -6.19
C TRP A 41 10.10 8.06 -5.16
N ARG A 42 9.75 7.84 -3.89
CA ARG A 42 9.93 8.83 -2.82
C ARG A 42 11.39 9.30 -2.79
N HIS A 43 11.64 10.57 -3.03
CA HIS A 43 12.98 11.15 -3.21
C HIS A 43 13.15 12.40 -2.36
N LEU A 44 14.35 12.97 -2.34
CA LEU A 44 14.57 14.26 -1.68
C LEU A 44 13.77 15.37 -2.37
N PRO A 45 13.32 16.39 -1.62
CA PRO A 45 12.65 17.55 -2.19
C PRO A 45 13.60 18.40 -3.03
N ALA A 46 13.06 19.21 -3.94
CA ALA A 46 13.85 20.00 -4.89
C ALA A 46 14.80 20.99 -4.20
N GLU A 47 14.44 21.42 -2.99
CA GLU A 47 15.21 22.30 -2.11
C GLU A 47 16.43 21.60 -1.49
N ARG A 48 16.46 20.26 -1.49
CA ARG A 48 17.57 19.44 -1.00
C ARG A 48 18.02 18.43 -2.06
N PRO A 49 18.50 18.87 -3.24
CA PRO A 49 18.80 17.97 -4.33
C PRO A 49 20.01 17.09 -4.01
N SER A 50 20.04 15.89 -4.56
CA SER A 50 21.22 15.02 -4.52
C SER A 50 21.66 14.61 -5.92
N ALA A 51 22.93 14.87 -6.25
CA ALA A 51 23.54 14.40 -7.50
C ALA A 51 23.53 12.85 -7.63
N ARG A 52 23.31 12.13 -6.51
CA ARG A 52 23.26 10.67 -6.46
C ARG A 52 21.86 10.12 -6.21
N GLU A 53 20.81 10.90 -6.46
CA GLU A 53 19.40 10.47 -6.23
C GLU A 53 19.11 9.11 -6.89
N HIS A 54 19.49 8.96 -8.15
CA HIS A 54 19.33 7.73 -8.95
C HIS A 54 19.95 6.46 -8.32
N THR A 55 20.87 6.58 -7.36
CA THR A 55 21.54 5.41 -6.75
C THR A 55 20.64 4.65 -5.77
N LEU A 56 19.60 5.31 -5.24
CA LEU A 56 18.62 4.70 -4.34
C LEU A 56 17.34 4.25 -5.07
N HIS A 57 17.23 4.55 -6.37
CA HIS A 57 16.00 4.36 -7.14
C HIS A 57 16.23 3.51 -8.38
N HIS A 58 15.42 2.46 -8.52
CA HIS A 58 15.25 1.80 -9.79
C HIS A 58 14.23 2.58 -10.64
N HIS A 59 14.41 2.59 -11.96
CA HIS A 59 13.50 3.28 -12.90
C HIS A 59 13.35 4.80 -12.68
N PHE A 60 14.30 5.48 -12.02
CA PHE A 60 14.17 6.91 -11.72
C PHE A 60 14.06 7.79 -12.98
N ARG A 61 14.82 7.47 -14.03
CA ARG A 61 14.71 8.18 -15.32
C ARG A 61 13.32 8.07 -15.95
N GLN A 62 12.64 6.94 -15.73
CA GLN A 62 11.27 6.75 -16.21
C GLN A 62 10.29 7.64 -15.44
N PHE A 63 10.49 7.78 -14.12
CA PHE A 63 9.75 8.74 -13.32
C PHE A 63 9.96 10.18 -13.78
N GLU A 64 11.21 10.61 -13.96
CA GLU A 64 11.53 11.97 -14.43
C GLU A 64 10.89 12.25 -15.80
N ALA A 65 10.89 11.27 -16.70
CA ALA A 65 10.22 11.39 -18.00
C ALA A 65 8.70 11.49 -17.86
N LEU A 66 8.08 10.65 -17.03
CA LEU A 66 6.63 10.68 -16.79
C LEU A 66 6.18 11.98 -16.13
N SER A 67 6.88 12.44 -15.09
CA SER A 67 6.55 13.69 -14.40
C SER A 67 6.62 14.85 -15.36
N ARG A 68 7.75 14.99 -16.09
CA ARG A 68 7.93 16.09 -17.04
C ARG A 68 6.89 16.08 -18.16
N GLU A 69 6.62 14.91 -18.75
CA GLU A 69 5.59 14.76 -19.80
C GLU A 69 4.20 15.23 -19.32
N LEU A 70 3.85 14.99 -18.05
CA LEU A 70 2.55 15.36 -17.49
C LEU A 70 2.51 16.79 -16.96
N ASP A 71 3.60 17.29 -16.38
CA ASP A 71 3.72 18.67 -15.91
C ASP A 71 3.68 19.66 -17.10
N ASP A 72 4.23 19.28 -18.26
CA ASP A 72 4.24 20.09 -19.49
C ASP A 72 2.93 19.97 -20.32
N ASP A 73 1.99 19.09 -19.94
CA ASP A 73 0.77 18.82 -20.71
C ASP A 73 -0.41 19.66 -20.19
N ALA A 74 -0.81 20.67 -20.98
CA ALA A 74 -1.90 21.58 -20.63
C ALA A 74 -3.27 20.90 -20.40
N GLY A 75 -3.48 19.66 -20.85
CA GLY A 75 -4.71 18.91 -20.55
C GLY A 75 -4.59 17.97 -19.34
N CYS A 76 -3.50 18.08 -18.57
CA CYS A 76 -3.24 17.34 -17.35
C CYS A 76 -2.99 18.31 -16.19
N ARG A 77 -3.85 18.28 -15.17
CA ARG A 77 -3.67 19.06 -13.94
C ARG A 77 -3.31 18.15 -12.78
N ILE A 78 -2.21 18.44 -12.10
CA ILE A 78 -1.74 17.64 -10.95
C ILE A 78 -1.92 18.45 -9.67
N LEU A 79 -2.80 17.99 -8.78
CA LEU A 79 -3.01 18.57 -7.46
C LEU A 79 -2.29 17.72 -6.42
N ARG A 80 -1.21 18.29 -5.88
CA ARG A 80 -0.45 17.75 -4.74
C ARG A 80 -1.07 18.22 -3.44
N ASN A 81 -0.77 17.56 -2.33
CA ASN A 81 -1.42 17.83 -1.05
C ASN A 81 -2.97 17.77 -1.16
N ALA A 82 -3.48 16.92 -2.06
CA ALA A 82 -4.89 16.75 -2.36
C ALA A 82 -5.39 15.43 -1.78
N GLN A 83 -5.97 15.50 -0.58
CA GLN A 83 -6.44 14.33 0.15
C GLN A 83 -7.92 14.05 -0.14
N VAL A 84 -8.19 12.96 -0.85
CA VAL A 84 -9.56 12.45 -1.01
C VAL A 84 -10.02 11.83 0.30
N TRP A 85 -11.09 12.38 0.89
CA TRP A 85 -11.62 11.93 2.18
C TRP A 85 -12.97 11.21 2.06
N ALA A 86 -13.71 11.40 0.97
CA ALA A 86 -14.96 10.67 0.70
C ALA A 86 -15.25 10.54 -0.80
N ILE A 87 -15.98 9.48 -1.15
CA ILE A 87 -16.63 9.30 -2.45
C ILE A 87 -18.10 8.96 -2.19
N GLU A 88 -19.00 9.78 -2.75
CA GLU A 88 -20.44 9.56 -2.69
C GLU A 88 -20.91 8.98 -4.03
N GLN A 89 -21.59 7.82 -4.01
CA GLN A 89 -22.07 7.17 -5.23
C GLN A 89 -23.12 8.02 -5.94
N GLY A 90 -23.07 8.07 -7.27
CA GLY A 90 -23.96 8.89 -8.10
C GLY A 90 -25.39 8.37 -8.19
N GLY A 91 -26.20 8.54 -7.15
CA GLY A 91 -27.62 8.18 -7.16
C GLY A 91 -28.33 8.74 -5.92
N GLY A 92 -29.05 9.85 -6.09
CA GLY A 92 -30.06 10.39 -5.16
C GLY A 92 -29.76 10.33 -3.66
N SER A 93 -29.26 11.43 -3.11
CA SER A 93 -29.35 11.72 -1.68
C SER A 93 -30.79 11.58 -1.17
N GLY A 94 -31.04 10.76 -0.13
CA GLY A 94 -32.24 10.97 0.71
C GLY A 94 -32.89 9.80 1.45
N ALA A 95 -32.52 8.54 1.25
CA ALA A 95 -33.13 7.44 2.00
C ALA A 95 -32.06 6.60 2.71
N SER A 96 -32.15 6.58 4.04
CA SER A 96 -31.50 5.61 4.92
C SER A 96 -31.52 4.23 4.27
N ALA A 97 -30.35 3.70 3.92
CA ALA A 97 -30.19 2.34 3.46
C ALA A 97 -30.68 1.39 4.56
N THR A 98 -31.95 0.96 4.47
CA THR A 98 -32.44 -0.19 5.22
C THR A 98 -31.62 -1.40 4.78
N ALA A 99 -30.99 -2.07 5.74
CA ALA A 99 -30.21 -3.27 5.51
C ALA A 99 -31.05 -4.30 4.74
N GLY A 100 -30.66 -4.64 3.51
CA GLY A 100 -31.28 -5.75 2.78
C GLY A 100 -31.31 -5.67 1.26
N THR A 101 -31.06 -4.52 0.62
CA THR A 101 -31.11 -4.44 -0.84
C THR A 101 -29.75 -4.73 -1.46
N LEU A 102 -29.67 -5.76 -2.32
CA LEU A 102 -28.51 -6.04 -3.16
C LEU A 102 -28.28 -4.85 -4.13
N PRO A 103 -27.05 -4.36 -4.35
CA PRO A 103 -26.82 -3.22 -5.23
C PRO A 103 -27.10 -3.61 -6.69
N GLY A 104 -28.19 -3.07 -7.23
CA GLY A 104 -28.50 -3.09 -8.66
C GLY A 104 -27.81 -1.92 -9.38
N ALA A 105 -27.13 -2.25 -10.48
CA ALA A 105 -26.71 -1.41 -11.60
C ALA A 105 -26.54 0.12 -11.39
N SER A 106 -25.27 0.51 -11.24
CA SER A 106 -24.61 1.69 -11.85
C SER A 106 -25.24 3.08 -11.66
N ALA A 107 -25.13 3.59 -10.44
CA ALA A 107 -24.76 4.98 -10.24
C ALA A 107 -23.40 5.27 -10.95
N GLY A 108 -23.24 6.41 -11.62
CA GLY A 108 -21.96 6.81 -12.22
C GLY A 108 -20.79 6.87 -11.21
N PRO A 109 -19.59 7.32 -11.62
CA PRO A 109 -18.37 7.29 -10.79
C PRO A 109 -18.51 8.01 -9.42
N GLY A 110 -19.50 8.89 -9.28
CA GLY A 110 -19.86 9.53 -8.03
C GLY A 110 -19.25 10.91 -7.86
N THR A 111 -19.49 11.50 -6.70
CA THR A 111 -18.93 12.78 -6.27
C THR A 111 -17.71 12.52 -5.40
N VAL A 112 -16.57 13.14 -5.73
CA VAL A 112 -15.31 12.96 -5.02
C VAL A 112 -15.00 14.20 -4.19
N HIS A 113 -14.83 14.03 -2.89
CA HIS A 113 -14.55 15.13 -1.95
C HIS A 113 -13.08 15.15 -1.56
N VAL A 114 -12.47 16.32 -1.67
CA VAL A 114 -11.02 16.51 -1.53
C VAL A 114 -10.73 17.65 -0.57
N LEU A 115 -9.67 17.49 0.21
CA LEU A 115 -9.06 18.57 0.98
C LEU A 115 -7.73 18.92 0.32
N LEU A 116 -7.56 20.17 -0.07
CA LEU A 116 -6.33 20.69 -0.65
C LEU A 116 -5.57 21.52 0.40
N GLY A 117 -4.29 21.17 0.58
CA GLY A 117 -3.39 21.81 1.52
C GLY A 117 -2.64 20.79 2.36
N GLU A 118 -1.63 21.26 3.10
CA GLU A 118 -0.73 20.41 3.89
C GLU A 118 -1.51 19.37 4.71
N PRO A 119 -1.13 18.08 4.72
CA PRO A 119 -1.90 16.99 5.34
C PRO A 119 -2.35 17.23 6.79
N ASP A 120 -1.57 17.97 7.58
CA ASP A 120 -1.87 18.35 8.97
C ASP A 120 -2.20 19.84 9.16
N GLY A 121 -2.33 20.59 8.06
CA GLY A 121 -2.70 21.99 8.03
C GLY A 121 -4.09 22.26 8.62
N ALA A 122 -4.32 23.52 8.98
CA ALA A 122 -5.64 24.03 9.32
C ALA A 122 -6.23 24.77 8.11
N ASN A 123 -7.56 24.81 8.02
CA ASN A 123 -8.29 25.55 6.97
C ASN A 123 -7.93 25.11 5.55
N ARG A 124 -7.75 23.80 5.33
CA ARG A 124 -7.56 23.23 3.99
C ARG A 124 -8.78 23.52 3.12
N GLU A 125 -8.53 23.81 1.85
CA GLU A 125 -9.59 24.11 0.89
C GLU A 125 -10.40 22.84 0.57
N ARG A 126 -11.73 22.95 0.51
CA ARG A 126 -12.61 21.84 0.17
C ARG A 126 -13.01 21.89 -1.29
N LEU A 127 -12.48 20.95 -2.07
CA LEU A 127 -12.84 20.76 -3.47
C LEU A 127 -13.81 19.60 -3.65
N VAL A 128 -14.65 19.69 -4.69
CA VAL A 128 -15.54 18.62 -5.12
C VAL A 128 -15.40 18.39 -6.62
N PHE A 129 -15.20 17.14 -7.02
CA PHE A 129 -15.11 16.70 -8.41
C PHE A 129 -16.28 15.78 -8.77
N ARG A 130 -16.78 15.91 -10.01
CA ARG A 130 -17.79 15.02 -10.61
C ARG A 130 -17.33 14.54 -11.99
N PRO A 131 -16.27 13.72 -12.05
CA PRO A 131 -15.67 13.33 -13.32
C PRO A 131 -16.55 12.35 -14.09
N ASP A 132 -16.31 12.22 -15.40
CA ASP A 132 -16.91 11.15 -16.20
C ASP A 132 -16.39 9.77 -15.76
N ARG A 133 -15.11 9.69 -15.35
CA ARG A 133 -14.41 8.44 -15.00
C ARG A 133 -13.43 8.64 -13.85
N ILE A 134 -13.25 7.61 -13.02
CA ILE A 134 -12.25 7.59 -11.93
C ILE A 134 -11.26 6.45 -12.14
N VAL A 135 -9.97 6.70 -11.95
CA VAL A 135 -8.93 5.66 -11.80
C VAL A 135 -8.40 5.68 -10.37
N LEU A 136 -8.65 4.60 -9.62
CA LEU A 136 -8.14 4.40 -8.26
C LEU A 136 -6.74 3.78 -8.33
N ALA A 137 -5.72 4.57 -7.99
CA ALA A 137 -4.31 4.17 -7.92
C ALA A 137 -3.73 4.45 -6.52
N THR A 138 -4.51 4.16 -5.48
CA THR A 138 -4.24 4.56 -4.07
C THR A 138 -3.09 3.79 -3.42
N GLY A 139 -2.61 2.72 -4.06
CA GLY A 139 -1.48 1.92 -3.59
C GLY A 139 -1.80 1.05 -2.37
N ALA A 140 -0.75 0.65 -1.67
CA ALA A 140 -0.81 -0.14 -0.45
C ALA A 140 0.09 0.43 0.66
N HIS A 141 -0.06 -0.06 1.87
CA HIS A 141 0.84 0.21 3.00
C HIS A 141 1.37 -1.10 3.58
N ASP A 142 2.47 -1.03 4.33
CA ASP A 142 3.12 -2.22 4.89
C ASP A 142 2.18 -3.09 5.72
N ARG A 143 2.28 -4.40 5.51
CA ARG A 143 1.71 -5.41 6.39
C ARG A 143 2.79 -5.86 7.36
N THR A 144 2.59 -5.58 8.65
CA THR A 144 3.47 -6.06 9.73
C THR A 144 2.67 -6.94 10.70
N LEU A 145 3.32 -7.97 11.23
CA LEU A 145 2.76 -8.84 12.25
C LEU A 145 3.26 -8.41 13.64
N PRO A 146 2.39 -8.36 14.67
CA PRO A 146 2.82 -8.04 16.02
C PRO A 146 3.71 -9.15 16.59
N PHE A 147 4.63 -8.77 17.47
CA PHE A 147 5.48 -9.66 18.26
C PHE A 147 5.87 -8.91 19.57
N PRO A 148 6.23 -9.59 20.66
CA PRO A 148 6.66 -8.93 21.90
C PRO A 148 7.66 -7.77 21.67
N GLY A 149 7.33 -6.58 22.16
CA GLY A 149 8.18 -5.38 22.04
C GLY A 149 8.18 -4.68 20.67
N TRP A 150 7.34 -5.07 19.71
CA TRP A 150 7.25 -4.40 18.39
C TRP A 150 6.76 -2.94 18.43
N ASP A 151 6.30 -2.48 19.59
CA ASP A 151 5.86 -1.12 19.88
C ASP A 151 6.99 -0.20 20.39
N LEU A 152 8.17 -0.75 20.69
CA LEU A 152 9.33 0.03 21.14
C LEU A 152 9.82 1.02 20.06
N PRO A 153 10.27 2.23 20.45
CA PRO A 153 11.03 3.10 19.57
C PRO A 153 12.26 2.36 19.01
N GLY A 154 12.49 2.47 17.69
CA GLY A 154 13.49 1.66 16.98
C GLY A 154 12.88 0.47 16.21
N VAL A 155 11.60 0.16 16.40
CA VAL A 155 10.86 -0.73 15.49
C VAL A 155 10.26 0.08 14.35
N PHE A 156 10.69 -0.23 13.12
CA PHE A 156 10.20 0.39 11.89
C PHE A 156 9.49 -0.64 11.02
N THR A 157 8.51 -0.21 10.23
CA THR A 157 8.09 -1.03 9.09
C THR A 157 9.14 -0.89 7.97
N GLY A 158 9.26 -1.90 7.09
CA GLY A 158 10.25 -1.88 6.01
C GLY A 158 10.11 -0.66 5.08
N GLY A 159 8.88 -0.34 4.69
CA GLY A 159 8.51 0.84 3.90
C GLY A 159 8.77 2.15 4.64
N ALA A 160 8.52 2.25 5.95
CA ALA A 160 8.86 3.44 6.73
C ALA A 160 10.38 3.67 6.78
N ALA A 161 11.16 2.60 7.03
CA ALA A 161 12.61 2.67 7.03
C ALA A 161 13.16 3.07 5.64
N GLN A 162 12.59 2.52 4.57
CA GLN A 162 12.95 2.90 3.22
C GLN A 162 12.53 4.35 2.90
N ALA A 163 11.38 4.81 3.40
CA ALA A 163 10.92 6.18 3.21
C ALA A 163 11.86 7.19 3.89
N LEU A 164 12.32 6.91 5.12
CA LEU A 164 13.31 7.73 5.81
C LEU A 164 14.66 7.75 5.06
N ALA A 165 15.10 6.59 4.56
CA ALA A 165 16.34 6.49 3.79
C ALA A 165 16.25 7.26 2.45
N LYS A 166 15.17 7.07 1.70
CA LYS A 166 15.00 7.59 0.33
C LYS A 166 14.42 9.00 0.25
N GLY A 167 13.51 9.37 1.14
CA GLY A 167 12.93 10.71 1.18
C GLY A 167 13.78 11.71 1.96
N GLU A 168 14.43 11.25 3.03
CA GLU A 168 15.06 12.17 4.00
C GLU A 168 16.55 11.96 4.23
N ARG A 169 17.14 10.88 3.69
CA ARG A 169 18.52 10.46 3.95
C ARG A 169 18.80 10.25 5.45
N ILE A 170 17.80 9.82 6.20
CA ILE A 170 17.92 9.56 7.64
C ILE A 170 18.41 8.13 7.87
N VAL A 171 19.44 7.99 8.71
CA VAL A 171 19.88 6.71 9.28
C VAL A 171 18.91 6.32 10.39
N VAL A 172 18.37 5.10 10.31
CA VAL A 172 17.37 4.61 11.29
C VAL A 172 18.01 3.94 12.52
N GLY A 173 19.29 3.60 12.44
CA GLY A 173 20.09 3.00 13.51
C GLY A 173 21.49 2.61 13.01
N ASP A 174 22.43 2.44 13.94
CA ASP A 174 23.79 1.99 13.64
C ASP A 174 23.85 0.47 13.45
N ARG A 175 22.98 -0.29 14.13
CA ARG A 175 22.93 -1.75 14.11
C ARG A 175 21.51 -2.23 13.84
N VAL A 176 21.19 -2.38 12.57
CA VAL A 176 19.81 -2.62 12.11
C VAL A 176 19.59 -4.08 11.73
N VAL A 177 18.53 -4.68 12.25
CA VAL A 177 18.01 -5.96 11.77
C VAL A 177 16.89 -5.71 10.75
N VAL A 178 16.90 -6.42 9.63
CA VAL A 178 15.77 -6.44 8.68
C VAL A 178 15.12 -7.82 8.74
N ALA A 179 13.81 -7.90 8.92
CA ALA A 179 13.12 -9.18 9.08
C ALA A 179 11.70 -9.20 8.49
N GLY A 180 11.19 -10.40 8.25
CA GLY A 180 9.81 -10.64 7.85
C GLY A 180 9.75 -11.58 6.67
N ALA A 181 8.96 -11.25 5.64
CA ALA A 181 8.83 -12.08 4.46
C ALA A 181 8.71 -11.30 3.16
N GLY A 182 9.36 -11.82 2.13
CA GLY A 182 9.25 -11.34 0.77
C GLY A 182 10.55 -10.73 0.22
N PRO A 183 10.66 -10.63 -1.11
CA PRO A 183 11.81 -10.01 -1.76
C PRO A 183 12.00 -8.54 -1.39
N PHE A 184 10.98 -7.88 -0.81
CA PHE A 184 11.06 -6.49 -0.35
C PHE A 184 12.06 -6.25 0.80
N LEU A 185 12.47 -7.29 1.53
CA LEU A 185 13.51 -7.15 2.56
C LEU A 185 14.86 -6.71 1.97
N LEU A 186 15.18 -7.12 0.75
CA LEU A 186 16.43 -6.79 0.06
C LEU A 186 16.56 -5.30 -0.31
N PRO A 187 15.57 -4.64 -0.98
CA PRO A 187 15.64 -3.21 -1.23
C PRO A 187 15.60 -2.38 0.05
N VAL A 188 14.98 -2.86 1.14
CA VAL A 188 15.07 -2.19 2.45
C VAL A 188 16.50 -2.24 2.97
N ALA A 189 17.11 -3.42 3.06
CA ALA A 189 18.49 -3.58 3.50
C ALA A 189 19.48 -2.78 2.64
N ALA A 190 19.30 -2.79 1.32
CA ALA A 190 20.14 -2.03 0.39
C ALA A 190 19.99 -0.51 0.57
N ALA A 191 18.78 0.01 0.78
CA ALA A 191 18.56 1.43 1.04
C ALA A 191 19.23 1.87 2.34
N LEU A 192 19.05 1.08 3.42
CA LEU A 192 19.65 1.33 4.73
C LEU A 192 21.18 1.31 4.69
N ALA A 193 21.77 0.31 4.04
CA ALA A 193 23.22 0.22 3.89
C ALA A 193 23.81 1.38 3.08
N LYS A 194 23.09 1.86 2.05
CA LYS A 194 23.50 3.01 1.24
C LYS A 194 23.36 4.35 1.97
N THR A 195 22.42 4.48 2.90
CA THR A 195 22.30 5.69 3.74
C THR A 195 23.21 5.68 4.97
N GLY A 196 23.85 4.56 5.27
CA GLY A 196 24.90 4.45 6.29
C GLY A 196 24.53 3.60 7.51
N SER A 197 23.35 2.98 7.54
CA SER A 197 22.98 2.06 8.63
C SER A 197 23.80 0.77 8.55
N GLY A 198 24.28 0.27 9.69
CA GLY A 198 24.95 -1.03 9.77
C GLY A 198 23.94 -2.18 9.84
N VAL A 199 23.58 -2.75 8.68
CA VAL A 199 22.62 -3.87 8.63
C VAL A 199 23.31 -5.16 9.11
N VAL A 200 22.93 -5.65 10.28
CA VAL A 200 23.57 -6.82 10.92
C VAL A 200 23.04 -8.16 10.39
N GLY A 201 21.88 -8.15 9.72
CA GLY A 201 21.34 -9.33 9.05
C GLY A 201 19.93 -9.13 8.50
N VAL A 202 19.62 -9.94 7.49
CA VAL A 202 18.28 -10.07 6.90
C VAL A 202 17.73 -11.45 7.25
N PHE A 203 16.57 -11.49 7.93
CA PHE A 203 15.92 -12.71 8.37
C PHE A 203 14.56 -12.89 7.68
N GLU A 204 14.50 -13.84 6.76
CA GLU A 204 13.32 -14.21 5.99
C GLU A 204 12.63 -15.41 6.64
N ALA A 205 11.35 -15.27 6.95
CA ALA A 205 10.55 -16.31 7.60
C ALA A 205 10.30 -17.50 6.67
N SER A 206 10.22 -17.29 5.35
CA SER A 206 10.09 -18.38 4.38
C SER A 206 11.36 -19.23 4.29
N GLY A 207 11.21 -20.53 4.53
CA GLY A 207 12.29 -21.50 4.41
C GLY A 207 12.70 -21.78 2.95
N ALA A 208 13.95 -22.20 2.75
CA ALA A 208 14.50 -22.51 1.43
C ALA A 208 13.67 -23.49 0.57
N PRO A 209 13.00 -24.54 1.12
CA PRO A 209 12.13 -25.40 0.32
C PRO A 209 10.88 -24.70 -0.21
N ALA A 210 10.29 -23.79 0.57
CA ALA A 210 9.14 -22.99 0.13
C ALA A 210 9.54 -22.02 -0.98
N LEU A 211 10.72 -21.40 -0.83
CA LEU A 211 11.33 -20.59 -1.89
C LEU A 211 11.63 -21.42 -3.13
N ALA A 212 12.25 -22.60 -3.03
CA ALA A 212 12.50 -23.42 -4.20
C ALA A 212 11.20 -23.81 -4.94
N ARG A 213 10.15 -24.23 -4.21
CA ARG A 213 8.85 -24.63 -4.78
C ARG A 213 8.09 -23.48 -5.42
N GLY A 214 8.17 -22.26 -4.89
CA GLY A 214 7.53 -21.08 -5.50
C GLY A 214 8.13 -20.72 -6.87
N TRP A 215 9.38 -21.11 -7.11
CA TRP A 215 10.17 -20.68 -8.27
C TRP A 215 10.42 -21.81 -9.30
N LEU A 216 10.31 -23.09 -8.89
CA LEU A 216 10.46 -24.27 -9.75
C LEU A 216 9.47 -24.41 -10.93
N PRO A 217 8.19 -23.99 -10.86
CA PRO A 217 7.21 -24.46 -11.84
C PRO A 217 7.43 -23.99 -13.28
N ARG A 218 8.07 -22.82 -13.52
CA ARG A 218 8.28 -22.25 -14.87
C ARG A 218 9.49 -21.29 -14.96
N PRO A 219 10.75 -21.76 -14.91
CA PRO A 219 11.94 -20.91 -14.95
C PRO A 219 12.05 -20.06 -16.23
N TRP A 220 11.49 -20.52 -17.36
CA TRP A 220 11.49 -19.76 -18.62
C TRP A 220 10.67 -18.46 -18.56
N GLN A 221 9.74 -18.31 -17.62
CA GLN A 221 9.01 -17.05 -17.43
C GLN A 221 9.81 -16.01 -16.65
N LEU A 222 10.91 -16.41 -16.00
CA LEU A 222 11.91 -15.47 -15.46
C LEU A 222 12.69 -14.80 -16.61
N VAL A 223 12.83 -15.47 -17.76
CA VAL A 223 13.43 -14.87 -18.97
C VAL A 223 12.58 -13.69 -19.47
N SER A 224 11.25 -13.79 -19.43
CA SER A 224 10.35 -12.68 -19.76
C SER A 224 10.32 -11.56 -18.70
N ALA A 225 10.89 -11.80 -17.52
CA ALA A 225 11.06 -10.83 -16.45
C ALA A 225 12.55 -10.44 -16.25
N GLY A 226 13.37 -10.53 -17.31
CA GLY A 226 14.84 -10.46 -17.22
C GLY A 226 15.44 -9.29 -16.44
N GLY A 227 14.75 -8.14 -16.36
CA GLY A 227 15.15 -7.02 -15.51
C GLY A 227 15.23 -7.37 -14.01
N LYS A 228 14.39 -8.29 -13.52
CA LYS A 228 14.37 -8.73 -12.12
C LYS A 228 15.59 -9.55 -11.73
N ALA A 229 16.19 -10.29 -12.68
CA ALA A 229 17.42 -11.03 -12.42
C ALA A 229 18.60 -10.08 -12.18
N LEU A 230 18.69 -8.99 -12.96
CA LEU A 230 19.70 -7.95 -12.77
C LEU A 230 19.48 -7.17 -11.47
N GLU A 231 18.22 -6.86 -11.14
CA GLU A 231 17.86 -6.22 -9.86
C GLU A 231 18.32 -7.10 -8.67
N LEU A 232 17.99 -8.39 -8.70
CA LEU A 232 18.40 -9.36 -7.67
C LEU A 232 19.92 -9.49 -7.58
N ALA A 233 20.62 -9.59 -8.72
CA ALA A 233 22.08 -9.64 -8.73
C ALA A 233 22.70 -8.38 -8.11
N GLY A 234 22.12 -7.21 -8.38
CA GLY A 234 22.50 -5.95 -7.75
C GLY A 234 22.34 -5.97 -6.22
N TYR A 235 21.22 -6.50 -5.72
CA TYR A 235 21.03 -6.67 -4.27
C TYR A 235 22.02 -7.67 -3.67
N VAL A 236 22.27 -8.82 -4.30
CA VAL A 236 23.24 -9.82 -3.82
C VAL A 236 24.66 -9.22 -3.78
N ALA A 237 25.08 -8.51 -4.82
CA ALA A 237 26.37 -7.83 -4.84
C ALA A 237 26.47 -6.78 -3.72
N GLY A 238 25.39 -6.03 -3.46
CA GLY A 238 25.30 -5.10 -2.33
C GLY A 238 25.45 -5.79 -0.98
N GLN A 239 24.70 -6.88 -0.75
CA GLN A 239 24.79 -7.68 0.48
C GLN A 239 26.21 -8.20 0.70
N LEU A 240 26.87 -8.71 -0.34
CA LEU A 240 28.26 -9.19 -0.25
C LEU A 240 29.24 -8.05 0.06
N ARG A 241 29.10 -6.90 -0.61
CA ARG A 241 29.94 -5.72 -0.38
C ARG A 241 29.84 -5.22 1.07
N HIS A 242 28.64 -5.21 1.63
CA HIS A 242 28.38 -4.76 2.99
C HIS A 242 28.43 -5.89 4.03
N ARG A 243 28.76 -7.13 3.61
CA ARG A 243 28.82 -8.34 4.44
C ARG A 243 27.54 -8.60 5.23
N ILE A 244 26.38 -8.34 4.62
CA ILE A 244 25.07 -8.49 5.25
C ILE A 244 24.62 -9.95 5.08
N PRO A 245 24.50 -10.74 6.17
CA PRO A 245 24.04 -12.11 6.07
C PRO A 245 22.54 -12.16 5.73
N TYR A 246 22.13 -13.12 4.91
CA TYR A 246 20.74 -13.42 4.60
C TYR A 246 20.40 -14.82 5.11
N SER A 247 19.41 -14.93 6.01
CA SER A 247 18.97 -16.20 6.59
C SER A 247 17.51 -16.46 6.27
N THR A 248 17.20 -17.65 5.75
CA THR A 248 15.83 -18.12 5.51
C THR A 248 15.33 -19.01 6.65
N GLY A 249 14.01 -19.13 6.81
CA GLY A 249 13.39 -19.93 7.87
C GLY A 249 13.62 -19.34 9.26
N ARG A 250 13.76 -18.01 9.36
CA ARG A 250 14.00 -17.31 10.63
C ARG A 250 13.12 -16.07 10.73
N ALA A 251 12.58 -15.83 11.93
CA ALA A 251 11.78 -14.65 12.23
C ALA A 251 12.33 -13.92 13.47
N VAL A 252 12.09 -12.61 13.54
CA VAL A 252 12.20 -11.86 14.80
C VAL A 252 10.95 -12.19 15.62
N VAL A 253 11.16 -12.68 16.84
CA VAL A 253 10.09 -13.10 17.76
C VAL A 253 9.96 -12.19 18.99
N ALA A 254 10.93 -11.31 19.24
CA ALA A 254 10.84 -10.29 20.28
C ALA A 254 11.82 -9.13 19.99
N ALA A 255 11.46 -7.91 20.38
CA ALA A 255 12.38 -6.80 20.55
C ALA A 255 12.50 -6.45 22.04
N HIS A 256 13.68 -6.00 22.45
CA HIS A 256 14.03 -5.76 23.85
C HIS A 256 14.62 -4.37 24.03
N GLY A 257 14.26 -3.73 25.13
CA GLY A 257 14.83 -2.47 25.59
C GLY A 257 13.86 -1.74 26.51
N THR A 258 14.32 -0.64 27.11
CA THR A 258 13.48 0.20 27.99
C THR A 258 12.91 1.38 27.23
N ASP A 259 13.77 2.26 26.72
CA ASP A 259 13.33 3.47 26.01
C ASP A 259 13.32 3.30 24.48
N ARG A 260 14.11 2.35 23.98
CA ARG A 260 14.26 2.00 22.56
C ARG A 260 14.77 0.58 22.41
N VAL A 261 14.75 0.05 21.19
CA VAL A 261 15.35 -1.24 20.86
C VAL A 261 16.85 -1.23 21.20
N GLU A 262 17.30 -2.26 21.92
CA GLU A 262 18.71 -2.53 22.24
C GLU A 262 19.14 -3.94 21.79
N ALA A 263 18.16 -4.82 21.60
CA ALA A 263 18.35 -6.12 21.00
C ALA A 263 17.05 -6.67 20.42
N VAL A 264 17.19 -7.67 19.56
CA VAL A 264 16.08 -8.51 19.11
C VAL A 264 16.38 -9.97 19.38
N THR A 265 15.33 -10.77 19.62
CA THR A 265 15.42 -12.23 19.60
C THR A 265 14.94 -12.71 18.24
N ILE A 266 15.78 -13.50 17.57
CA ILE A 266 15.39 -14.29 16.40
C ILE A 266 15.16 -15.75 16.81
N ALA A 267 14.34 -16.47 16.06
CA ALA A 267 14.18 -17.93 16.17
C ALA A 267 14.10 -18.57 14.79
N ASP A 268 14.50 -19.84 14.68
CA ASP A 268 14.16 -20.64 13.53
C ASP A 268 12.64 -20.92 13.57
N VAL A 269 11.99 -20.92 12.40
CA VAL A 269 10.54 -21.16 12.28
C VAL A 269 10.26 -22.30 11.32
N ASP A 270 9.16 -23.02 11.54
CA ASP A 270 8.72 -24.09 10.63
C ASP A 270 8.01 -23.54 9.36
N ALA A 271 7.45 -24.45 8.57
CA ALA A 271 6.77 -24.10 7.32
C ALA A 271 5.52 -23.22 7.52
N ASP A 272 4.90 -23.28 8.70
CA ASP A 272 3.72 -22.49 9.08
C ASP A 272 4.09 -21.24 9.90
N TRP A 273 5.39 -20.98 10.07
CA TRP A 273 5.96 -19.90 10.88
C TRP A 273 5.75 -20.03 12.39
N VAL A 274 5.62 -21.26 12.89
CA VAL A 274 5.69 -21.51 14.34
C VAL A 274 7.15 -21.48 14.78
N PRO A 275 7.52 -20.69 15.82
CA PRO A 275 8.89 -20.70 16.35
C PRO A 275 9.30 -22.06 16.90
N ILE A 276 10.49 -22.53 16.50
CA ILE A 276 11.04 -23.81 16.94
C ILE A 276 11.68 -23.64 18.33
N PRO A 277 11.24 -24.39 19.36
CA PRO A 277 11.82 -24.32 20.70
C PRO A 277 13.33 -24.56 20.72
N GLY A 278 14.05 -23.83 21.58
CA GLY A 278 15.51 -23.97 21.74
C GLY A 278 16.37 -23.28 20.66
N THR A 279 15.76 -22.68 19.63
CA THR A 279 16.49 -22.01 18.53
C THR A 279 16.66 -20.50 18.71
N ARG A 280 16.14 -19.95 19.81
CA ARG A 280 16.15 -18.51 20.10
C ARG A 280 17.58 -17.99 20.24
N ARG A 281 17.89 -16.88 19.58
CA ARG A 281 19.18 -16.17 19.69
C ARG A 281 18.95 -14.67 19.82
N ARG A 282 19.65 -14.04 20.76
CA ARG A 282 19.60 -12.60 20.96
C ARG A 282 20.69 -11.91 20.13
N ILE A 283 20.31 -10.86 19.41
CA ILE A 283 21.20 -10.04 18.58
C ILE A 283 21.11 -8.61 19.10
N ALA A 284 22.24 -8.01 19.47
CA ALA A 284 22.28 -6.58 19.79
C ALA A 284 22.03 -5.75 18.53
N ALA A 285 21.05 -4.86 18.62
CA ALA A 285 20.53 -4.03 17.53
C ALA A 285 19.86 -2.80 18.13
N ASP A 286 20.00 -1.63 17.52
CA ASP A 286 19.32 -0.40 17.96
C ASP A 286 18.08 -0.06 17.13
N ALA A 287 17.88 -0.78 16.02
CA ALA A 287 16.66 -0.74 15.24
C ALA A 287 16.34 -2.09 14.60
N VAL A 288 15.06 -2.32 14.34
CA VAL A 288 14.56 -3.47 13.59
C VAL A 288 13.49 -3.04 12.58
N CYS A 289 13.68 -3.41 11.33
CA CYS A 289 12.78 -3.11 10.21
C CYS A 289 12.00 -4.38 9.83
N VAL A 290 10.68 -4.37 10.01
CA VAL A 290 9.82 -5.53 9.76
C VAL A 290 8.86 -5.32 8.59
N SER A 291 8.70 -6.34 7.74
CA SER A 291 7.73 -6.32 6.64
C SER A 291 7.31 -7.73 6.25
N HIS A 292 6.01 -7.99 6.19
CA HIS A 292 5.42 -9.30 5.85
C HIS A 292 4.47 -9.20 4.63
N GLY A 293 4.68 -8.20 3.78
CA GLY A 293 3.85 -7.91 2.62
C GLY A 293 3.21 -6.53 2.71
N PHE A 294 2.09 -6.34 2.02
CA PHE A 294 1.39 -5.06 1.93
C PHE A 294 -0.12 -5.25 2.04
N THR A 295 -0.81 -4.23 2.56
CA THR A 295 -2.26 -4.14 2.65
C THR A 295 -2.74 -3.04 1.70
N PRO A 296 -3.61 -3.34 0.72
CA PRO A 296 -4.12 -2.32 -0.20
C PRO A 296 -4.96 -1.26 0.51
N ARG A 297 -4.94 -0.02 -0.01
CA ARG A 297 -5.75 1.11 0.50
C ARG A 297 -7.14 1.11 -0.16
N LEU A 298 -8.03 0.29 0.41
CA LEU A 298 -9.33 -0.06 -0.16
C LEU A 298 -10.46 0.93 0.16
N GLU A 299 -10.25 1.90 1.05
CA GLU A 299 -11.31 2.74 1.61
C GLU A 299 -12.13 3.45 0.53
N LEU A 300 -11.44 4.03 -0.46
CA LEU A 300 -12.08 4.75 -1.57
C LEU A 300 -12.79 3.81 -2.55
N ALA A 301 -12.23 2.62 -2.80
CA ALA A 301 -12.89 1.62 -3.64
C ALA A 301 -14.18 1.09 -2.98
N ILE A 302 -14.14 0.84 -1.67
CA ILE A 302 -15.33 0.44 -0.90
C ILE A 302 -16.37 1.55 -0.89
N ALA A 303 -15.96 2.81 -0.69
CA ALA A 303 -16.87 3.97 -0.74
C ALA A 303 -17.53 4.11 -2.13
N ALA A 304 -16.76 3.91 -3.20
CA ALA A 304 -17.26 3.90 -4.57
C ALA A 304 -18.17 2.70 -4.88
N GLY A 305 -18.21 1.67 -4.03
CA GLY A 305 -19.05 0.48 -4.21
C GLY A 305 -18.39 -0.66 -4.98
N CYS A 306 -17.07 -0.61 -5.18
CA CYS A 306 -16.33 -1.67 -5.86
C CYS A 306 -16.34 -2.96 -5.05
N ALA A 307 -16.54 -4.09 -5.74
CA ALA A 307 -16.40 -5.41 -5.14
C ALA A 307 -14.92 -5.74 -4.88
N LEU A 308 -14.69 -6.53 -3.84
CA LEU A 308 -13.37 -7.02 -3.47
C LEU A 308 -13.28 -8.53 -3.71
N SER A 309 -12.08 -9.01 -4.04
CA SER A 309 -11.78 -10.44 -4.06
C SER A 309 -11.73 -11.03 -2.63
N PRO A 310 -11.74 -12.36 -2.47
CA PRO A 310 -11.54 -13.00 -1.16
C PRO A 310 -10.23 -12.61 -0.47
N GLU A 311 -9.16 -12.39 -1.24
CA GLU A 311 -7.85 -11.92 -0.79
C GLU A 311 -7.84 -10.42 -0.45
N ARG A 312 -8.97 -9.74 -0.69
CA ARG A 312 -9.22 -8.32 -0.45
C ARG A 312 -8.37 -7.39 -1.31
N PHE A 313 -8.40 -7.62 -2.61
CA PHE A 313 -8.02 -6.64 -3.63
C PHE A 313 -9.27 -6.17 -4.39
N VAL A 314 -9.20 -5.02 -5.05
CA VAL A 314 -10.31 -4.56 -5.90
C VAL A 314 -10.42 -5.48 -7.11
N THR A 315 -11.63 -6.01 -7.34
CA THR A 315 -11.91 -6.85 -8.50
C THR A 315 -11.99 -6.00 -9.76
N VAL A 316 -11.21 -6.37 -10.77
CA VAL A 316 -11.17 -5.69 -12.07
C VAL A 316 -11.21 -6.67 -13.24
N ASP A 317 -11.68 -6.21 -14.39
CA ASP A 317 -11.62 -6.94 -15.65
C ASP A 317 -10.26 -6.77 -16.38
N ASP A 318 -10.19 -7.26 -17.63
CA ASP A 318 -8.97 -7.15 -18.45
C ASP A 318 -8.65 -5.72 -18.92
N GLY A 319 -9.63 -4.82 -18.87
CA GLY A 319 -9.47 -3.38 -19.10
C GLY A 319 -9.26 -2.57 -17.83
N GLN A 320 -9.01 -3.23 -16.69
CA GLN A 320 -8.88 -2.62 -15.36
C GLN A 320 -10.15 -1.92 -14.84
N GLN A 321 -11.30 -2.18 -15.44
CA GLN A 321 -12.58 -1.65 -14.97
C GLN A 321 -13.06 -2.45 -13.77
N THR A 322 -13.51 -1.76 -12.73
CA THR A 322 -14.08 -2.39 -11.53
C THR A 322 -15.51 -2.85 -11.78
N THR A 323 -16.15 -3.43 -10.76
CA THR A 323 -17.59 -3.75 -10.81
C THR A 323 -18.51 -2.54 -10.88
N VAL A 324 -17.98 -1.32 -10.69
CA VAL A 324 -18.72 -0.07 -10.81
C VAL A 324 -18.37 0.58 -12.15
N ALA A 325 -19.40 0.86 -12.95
CA ALA A 325 -19.20 1.45 -14.28
C ALA A 325 -18.53 2.83 -14.16
N GLY A 326 -17.54 3.06 -15.01
CA GLY A 326 -16.77 4.31 -15.00
C GLY A 326 -15.73 4.43 -13.86
N VAL A 327 -15.59 3.42 -13.01
CA VAL A 327 -14.53 3.34 -12.00
C VAL A 327 -13.55 2.24 -12.37
N TYR A 328 -12.28 2.60 -12.48
CA TYR A 328 -11.14 1.73 -12.78
C TYR A 328 -10.21 1.66 -11.57
N ALA A 329 -9.39 0.63 -11.50
CA ALA A 329 -8.38 0.50 -10.45
C ALA A 329 -7.07 -0.06 -11.02
N ALA A 330 -5.92 0.38 -10.50
CA ALA A 330 -4.62 -0.07 -10.99
C ALA A 330 -3.53 -0.02 -9.90
N GLY A 331 -2.55 -0.91 -10.01
CA GLY A 331 -1.43 -0.99 -9.08
C GLY A 331 -1.76 -1.84 -7.86
N GLU A 332 -1.16 -1.52 -6.73
CA GLU A 332 -1.19 -2.41 -5.56
C GLU A 332 -2.59 -2.61 -4.95
N ILE A 333 -3.55 -1.77 -5.33
CA ILE A 333 -4.96 -1.92 -4.95
C ILE A 333 -5.63 -3.13 -5.63
N THR A 334 -5.12 -3.59 -6.77
CA THR A 334 -5.60 -4.77 -7.53
C THR A 334 -4.72 -6.01 -7.33
N GLY A 335 -3.59 -5.89 -6.64
CA GLY A 335 -2.68 -6.98 -6.31
C GLY A 335 -1.23 -6.49 -6.08
N ILE A 336 -0.46 -7.19 -5.25
CA ILE A 336 0.93 -6.79 -4.92
C ILE A 336 1.91 -7.33 -5.98
N GLY A 337 2.17 -6.54 -7.03
CA GLY A 337 3.08 -6.93 -8.12
C GLY A 337 4.27 -6.02 -8.40
N GLY A 338 4.45 -4.96 -7.60
CA GLY A 338 5.53 -3.99 -7.77
C GLY A 338 5.38 -3.07 -8.99
N VAL A 339 6.42 -2.26 -9.24
CA VAL A 339 6.38 -1.15 -10.20
C VAL A 339 6.00 -1.56 -11.62
N ASP A 340 6.50 -2.70 -12.11
CA ASP A 340 6.31 -3.12 -13.49
C ASP A 340 4.85 -3.50 -13.78
N LEU A 341 4.21 -4.17 -12.81
CA LEU A 341 2.78 -4.45 -12.88
C LEU A 341 1.97 -3.16 -12.76
N ALA A 342 2.31 -2.31 -11.77
CA ALA A 342 1.61 -1.05 -11.53
C ALA A 342 1.61 -0.13 -12.77
N LEU A 343 2.75 0.00 -13.45
CA LEU A 343 2.87 0.77 -14.69
C LEU A 343 2.01 0.17 -15.81
N ALA A 344 2.01 -1.16 -15.97
CA ALA A 344 1.25 -1.83 -17.01
C ALA A 344 -0.27 -1.73 -16.77
N GLU A 345 -0.72 -1.94 -15.54
CA GLU A 345 -2.11 -1.79 -15.14
C GLU A 345 -2.58 -0.33 -15.26
N GLY A 346 -1.74 0.62 -14.83
CA GLY A 346 -2.04 2.04 -14.97
C GLY A 346 -2.25 2.44 -16.43
N GLU A 347 -1.33 2.03 -17.31
CA GLU A 347 -1.42 2.30 -18.75
C GLU A 347 -2.72 1.72 -19.37
N VAL A 348 -3.12 0.50 -18.98
CA VAL A 348 -4.39 -0.09 -19.42
C VAL A 348 -5.58 0.69 -18.87
N ALA A 349 -5.61 0.97 -17.56
CA ALA A 349 -6.72 1.66 -16.90
C ALA A 349 -6.94 3.06 -17.49
N GLY A 350 -5.87 3.84 -17.69
CA GLY A 350 -5.95 5.18 -18.26
C GLY A 350 -6.43 5.18 -19.71
N HIS A 351 -5.93 4.24 -20.53
CA HIS A 351 -6.35 4.11 -21.94
C HIS A 351 -7.84 3.77 -22.05
N VAL A 352 -8.32 2.82 -21.25
CA VAL A 352 -9.74 2.40 -21.26
C VAL A 352 -10.64 3.46 -20.64
N ALA A 353 -10.22 4.10 -19.54
CA ALA A 353 -10.95 5.22 -18.92
C ALA A 353 -11.14 6.39 -19.90
N ALA A 354 -10.19 6.63 -20.81
CA ALA A 354 -10.31 7.65 -21.84
C ALA A 354 -11.19 7.24 -23.05
N GLY A 355 -11.88 6.10 -22.98
CA GLY A 355 -12.80 5.61 -24.02
C GLY A 355 -12.14 4.67 -25.04
N GLY A 356 -10.90 4.24 -24.82
CA GLY A 356 -10.26 3.19 -25.60
C GLY A 356 -10.73 1.78 -25.22
N ALA A 357 -10.28 0.78 -25.97
CA ALA A 357 -10.49 -0.64 -25.65
C ALA A 357 -9.18 -1.33 -25.26
N ALA A 358 -9.26 -2.32 -24.36
CA ALA A 358 -8.09 -3.13 -23.98
C ALA A 358 -7.51 -3.95 -25.16
N SER A 359 -8.30 -4.15 -26.22
CA SER A 359 -7.87 -4.79 -27.47
C SER A 359 -7.12 -3.85 -28.42
N ASP A 360 -7.05 -2.55 -28.12
CA ASP A 360 -6.42 -1.59 -29.02
C ASP A 360 -4.92 -1.89 -29.19
N PRO A 361 -4.39 -1.83 -30.43
CA PRO A 361 -2.97 -2.08 -30.67
C PRO A 361 -2.04 -1.17 -29.86
N SER A 362 -2.46 0.07 -29.56
CA SER A 362 -1.68 1.03 -28.79
C SER A 362 -1.42 0.60 -27.34
N VAL A 363 -2.28 -0.24 -26.77
CA VAL A 363 -2.18 -0.70 -25.36
C VAL A 363 -1.84 -2.19 -25.23
N GLY A 364 -1.81 -2.94 -26.34
CA GLY A 364 -1.53 -4.38 -26.34
C GLY A 364 -0.20 -4.77 -25.70
N GLY A 365 0.82 -3.90 -25.75
CA GLY A 365 2.08 -4.09 -25.05
C GLY A 365 1.94 -4.07 -23.52
N ALA A 366 1.14 -3.14 -22.98
CA ALA A 366 0.83 -3.06 -21.56
C ALA A 366 -0.02 -4.25 -21.09
N VAL A 367 -1.03 -4.64 -21.86
CA VAL A 367 -1.86 -5.83 -21.57
C VAL A 367 -1.01 -7.10 -21.45
N ARG A 368 -0.05 -7.31 -22.36
CA ARG A 368 0.87 -8.44 -22.29
C ARG A 368 1.77 -8.39 -21.06
N ARG A 369 2.38 -7.23 -20.77
CA ARG A 369 3.23 -7.04 -19.57
C ARG A 369 2.44 -7.29 -18.28
N ARG A 370 1.23 -6.75 -18.18
CA ARG A 370 0.30 -6.98 -17.06
C ARG A 370 0.12 -8.47 -16.80
N ARG A 371 -0.23 -9.26 -17.82
CA ARG A 371 -0.43 -10.73 -17.68
C ARG A 371 0.83 -11.44 -17.16
N VAL A 372 2.01 -11.05 -17.65
CA VAL A 372 3.29 -11.61 -17.20
C VAL A 372 3.56 -11.27 -15.73
N PHE A 373 3.48 -10.00 -15.36
CA PHE A 373 3.82 -9.55 -14.01
C PHE A 373 2.75 -9.93 -12.97
N ALA A 374 1.47 -10.02 -13.34
CA ALA A 374 0.42 -10.53 -12.46
C ALA A 374 0.62 -12.03 -12.15
N SER A 375 1.04 -12.82 -13.14
CA SER A 375 1.44 -14.22 -12.92
C SER A 375 2.65 -14.34 -12.00
N PHE A 376 3.63 -13.44 -12.14
CA PHE A 376 4.80 -13.38 -11.28
C PHE A 376 4.45 -12.98 -9.82
N ALA A 377 3.61 -11.97 -9.64
CA ALA A 377 3.11 -11.52 -8.34
C ALA A 377 2.47 -12.65 -7.52
N ARG A 378 1.58 -13.44 -8.14
CA ARG A 378 0.95 -14.61 -7.48
C ARG A 378 1.94 -15.66 -6.99
N ARG A 379 3.10 -15.79 -7.64
CA ARG A 379 4.16 -16.72 -7.19
C ARG A 379 4.94 -16.19 -6.01
N ILE A 380 5.21 -14.87 -6.00
CA ILE A 380 5.82 -14.23 -4.83
C ILE A 380 4.91 -14.44 -3.62
N GLU A 381 3.60 -14.19 -3.78
CA GLU A 381 2.64 -14.44 -2.70
C GLU A 381 2.62 -15.90 -2.26
N ALA A 382 2.60 -16.85 -3.21
CA ALA A 382 2.64 -18.28 -2.86
C ALA A 382 3.92 -18.67 -2.08
N ALA A 383 5.06 -18.04 -2.37
CA ALA A 383 6.35 -18.33 -1.74
C ALA A 383 6.57 -17.59 -0.40
N HIS A 384 6.09 -16.35 -0.29
CA HIS A 384 6.43 -15.42 0.78
C HIS A 384 5.23 -14.93 1.59
N GLY A 385 4.00 -15.33 1.22
CA GLY A 385 2.78 -14.95 1.91
C GLY A 385 2.75 -15.40 3.38
N ILE A 386 1.98 -14.67 4.18
CA ILE A 386 1.85 -14.90 5.62
C ILE A 386 1.33 -16.31 5.91
N ARG A 387 1.93 -16.97 6.91
CA ARG A 387 1.59 -18.34 7.31
C ARG A 387 0.80 -18.38 8.63
N PRO A 388 -0.14 -19.32 8.79
CA PRO A 388 -1.13 -19.29 9.87
C PRO A 388 -0.57 -19.54 11.27
N GLY A 389 0.66 -20.05 11.40
CA GLY A 389 1.32 -20.31 12.68
C GLY A 389 1.92 -19.06 13.33
N TRP A 390 1.92 -17.91 12.65
CA TRP A 390 2.47 -16.66 13.20
C TRP A 390 1.93 -16.24 14.58
N PRO A 391 0.65 -16.47 14.95
CA PRO A 391 0.15 -16.11 16.28
C PRO A 391 0.87 -16.84 17.43
N ALA A 392 1.57 -17.95 17.16
CA ALA A 392 2.38 -18.65 18.16
C ALA A 392 3.58 -17.81 18.66
N MET A 393 3.90 -16.69 18.00
CA MET A 393 4.90 -15.71 18.45
C MET A 393 4.38 -14.75 19.53
N LEU A 394 3.06 -14.69 19.73
CA LEU A 394 2.43 -13.70 20.61
C LEU A 394 2.42 -14.15 22.06
N GLU A 395 2.66 -13.20 22.95
CA GLU A 395 2.48 -13.33 24.40
C GLU A 395 1.24 -12.56 24.84
N SER A 396 0.72 -12.85 26.03
CA SER A 396 -0.56 -12.28 26.49
C SER A 396 -0.55 -10.75 26.63
N ASP A 397 0.61 -10.16 26.86
CA ASP A 397 0.87 -8.73 26.98
C ASP A 397 1.30 -8.09 25.65
N THR A 398 1.54 -8.87 24.59
CA THR A 398 1.92 -8.33 23.29
C THR A 398 0.86 -7.38 22.77
N ILE A 399 1.21 -6.12 22.55
CA ILE A 399 0.31 -5.12 21.96
C ILE A 399 -0.08 -5.57 20.56
N VAL A 400 -1.36 -5.51 20.20
CA VAL A 400 -1.84 -5.78 18.83
C VAL A 400 -2.36 -4.49 18.20
N CYS A 401 -3.07 -3.66 18.96
CA CYS A 401 -3.49 -2.33 18.53
C CYS A 401 -2.74 -1.24 19.30
N ARG A 402 -1.72 -0.64 18.67
CA ARG A 402 -0.91 0.42 19.29
C ARG A 402 -1.71 1.67 19.66
N CYS A 403 -2.63 2.11 18.80
CA CYS A 403 -3.41 3.33 19.05
C CYS A 403 -4.36 3.24 20.25
N GLU A 404 -4.73 2.03 20.65
CA GLU A 404 -5.73 1.76 21.72
C GLU A 404 -5.14 0.86 22.81
N GLU A 405 -3.82 0.63 22.74
CA GLU A 405 -3.03 -0.19 23.68
C GLU A 405 -3.66 -1.56 23.99
N VAL A 406 -4.24 -2.19 22.97
CA VAL A 406 -4.93 -3.48 23.14
C VAL A 406 -3.95 -4.62 23.00
N THR A 407 -3.75 -5.39 24.06
CA THR A 407 -2.91 -6.60 24.06
C THR A 407 -3.62 -7.81 23.45
N TYR A 408 -2.83 -8.79 23.00
CA TYR A 408 -3.31 -10.07 22.52
C TYR A 408 -4.17 -10.80 23.56
N GLY A 409 -3.71 -10.84 24.82
CA GLY A 409 -4.47 -11.45 25.92
C GLY A 409 -5.80 -10.75 26.19
N ARG A 410 -5.90 -9.42 25.99
CA ARG A 410 -7.18 -8.71 26.06
C ARG A 410 -8.12 -9.13 24.93
N LEU A 411 -7.62 -9.26 23.69
CA LEU A 411 -8.42 -9.77 22.57
C LEU A 411 -8.98 -11.17 22.87
N CYS A 412 -8.12 -12.09 23.32
CA CYS A 412 -8.53 -13.46 23.65
C CYS A 412 -9.57 -13.49 24.78
N ARG A 413 -9.30 -12.82 25.91
CA ARG A 413 -10.22 -12.81 27.05
C ARG A 413 -11.61 -12.28 26.68
N VAL A 414 -11.67 -11.21 25.87
CA VAL A 414 -12.96 -10.64 25.44
C VAL A 414 -13.69 -11.57 24.46
N ALA A 415 -12.96 -12.20 23.53
CA ALA A 415 -13.55 -13.18 22.63
C ALA A 415 -14.14 -14.36 23.41
N ASP A 416 -13.39 -14.89 24.37
CA ASP A 416 -13.82 -16.02 25.20
C ASP A 416 -15.00 -15.64 26.11
N SER A 417 -14.95 -14.47 26.76
CA SER A 417 -15.98 -14.05 27.72
C SER A 417 -17.31 -13.67 27.07
N THR A 418 -17.27 -13.16 25.83
CA THR A 418 -18.49 -12.76 25.11
C THR A 418 -19.07 -13.88 24.26
N ALA A 419 -18.26 -14.91 23.93
CA ALA A 419 -18.56 -15.91 22.92
C ALA A 419 -19.07 -15.31 21.58
N SER A 420 -18.75 -14.04 21.32
CA SER A 420 -19.24 -13.31 20.16
C SER A 420 -18.45 -13.70 18.92
N ARG A 421 -19.16 -13.90 17.81
CA ARG A 421 -18.58 -14.04 16.46
C ARG A 421 -18.77 -12.78 15.62
N SER A 422 -19.21 -11.68 16.22
CA SER A 422 -19.34 -10.39 15.55
C SER A 422 -18.05 -9.60 15.67
N LEU A 423 -17.38 -9.34 14.55
CA LEU A 423 -16.21 -8.45 14.53
C LEU A 423 -16.58 -7.07 15.07
N ARG A 424 -17.76 -6.55 14.72
CA ARG A 424 -18.23 -5.26 15.23
C ARG A 424 -18.32 -5.25 16.75
N ALA A 425 -18.95 -6.25 17.35
CA ALA A 425 -19.07 -6.36 18.81
C ALA A 425 -17.70 -6.48 19.48
N LEU A 426 -16.83 -7.36 18.96
CA LEU A 426 -15.49 -7.58 19.51
C LEU A 426 -14.63 -6.32 19.43
N LYS A 427 -14.71 -5.56 18.33
CA LYS A 427 -14.04 -4.26 18.19
C LYS A 427 -14.56 -3.23 19.19
N LEU A 428 -15.87 -3.14 19.40
CA LEU A 428 -16.45 -2.20 20.37
C LEU A 428 -16.05 -2.54 21.81
N SER A 429 -16.00 -3.83 22.16
CA SER A 429 -15.62 -4.29 23.50
C SER A 429 -14.12 -4.15 23.79
N THR A 430 -13.28 -4.34 22.78
CA THR A 430 -11.80 -4.26 22.93
C THR A 430 -11.24 -2.90 22.61
N ARG A 431 -11.95 -2.09 21.80
CA ARG A 431 -11.49 -0.90 21.08
C ARG A 431 -10.45 -1.17 19.98
N ALA A 432 -10.10 -2.42 19.70
CA ALA A 432 -9.08 -2.75 18.71
C ALA A 432 -9.48 -2.25 17.31
N GLY A 433 -8.60 -1.45 16.70
CA GLY A 433 -8.83 -0.84 15.38
C GLY A 433 -9.78 0.36 15.38
N LEU A 434 -10.06 0.97 16.54
CA LEU A 434 -10.88 2.18 16.67
C LEU A 434 -10.08 3.47 16.93
N GLY A 435 -8.76 3.38 17.12
CA GLY A 435 -7.90 4.54 17.33
C GLY A 435 -7.63 5.36 16.07
N ILE A 436 -6.69 6.31 16.12
CA ILE A 436 -6.45 7.29 15.04
C ILE A 436 -6.12 6.67 13.68
N CYS A 437 -5.44 5.52 13.65
CA CYS A 437 -5.17 4.81 12.39
C CYS A 437 -6.42 4.11 11.80
N GLN A 438 -7.51 4.06 12.55
CA GLN A 438 -8.79 3.41 12.21
C GLN A 438 -8.64 1.93 11.80
N GLY A 439 -7.58 1.26 12.27
CA GLY A 439 -7.31 -0.15 11.97
C GLY A 439 -6.43 -0.40 10.73
N ARG A 440 -5.77 0.60 10.12
CA ARG A 440 -4.87 0.37 8.95
C ARG A 440 -3.74 -0.60 9.28
N ILE A 441 -3.19 -0.47 10.47
CA ILE A 441 -2.04 -1.26 10.91
C ILE A 441 -2.48 -2.58 11.52
N CYS A 442 -3.39 -2.54 12.49
CA CYS A 442 -3.78 -3.71 13.27
C CYS A 442 -4.96 -4.50 12.68
N GLY A 443 -5.79 -3.90 11.82
CA GLY A 443 -7.13 -4.42 11.48
C GLY A 443 -7.11 -5.86 10.96
N ARG A 444 -6.27 -6.13 9.96
CA ARG A 444 -6.09 -7.49 9.41
C ARG A 444 -5.58 -8.49 10.45
N SER A 445 -4.64 -8.10 11.31
CA SER A 445 -4.15 -8.98 12.40
C SER A 445 -5.23 -9.23 13.44
N VAL A 446 -6.00 -8.21 13.81
CA VAL A 446 -7.12 -8.34 14.75
C VAL A 446 -8.16 -9.31 14.19
N GLU A 447 -8.53 -9.17 12.91
CA GLU A 447 -9.47 -10.06 12.26
C GLU A 447 -8.96 -11.51 12.20
N GLU A 448 -7.71 -11.73 11.77
CA GLU A 448 -7.10 -13.06 11.70
C GLU A 448 -7.06 -13.73 13.09
N LEU A 449 -6.63 -13.01 14.13
CA LEU A 449 -6.54 -13.52 15.50
C LEU A 449 -7.92 -13.85 16.08
N LEU A 450 -8.90 -12.97 15.87
CA LEU A 450 -10.27 -13.21 16.34
C LEU A 450 -10.92 -14.36 15.57
N GLN A 451 -10.75 -14.41 14.25
CA GLN A 451 -11.24 -15.50 13.41
C GLN A 451 -10.69 -16.86 13.86
N ALA A 452 -9.38 -16.95 14.11
CA ALA A 452 -8.75 -18.16 14.62
C ALA A 452 -9.29 -18.55 16.01
N ARG A 453 -9.50 -17.56 16.89
CA ARG A 453 -9.98 -17.80 18.26
C ARG A 453 -11.46 -18.19 18.34
N THR A 454 -12.33 -17.57 17.53
CA THR A 454 -13.79 -17.77 17.59
C THR A 454 -14.29 -18.81 16.58
N GLY A 455 -13.40 -19.43 15.80
CA GLY A 455 -13.75 -20.35 14.73
C GLY A 455 -14.49 -19.68 13.56
N GLY A 456 -14.28 -18.38 13.35
CA GLY A 456 -14.93 -17.58 12.29
C GLY A 456 -15.66 -16.34 12.80
N LEU A 457 -15.74 -15.34 11.92
CA LEU A 457 -16.50 -14.09 12.10
C LEU A 457 -17.75 -14.14 11.21
N GLY A 458 -18.93 -13.90 11.80
CA GLY A 458 -20.23 -14.20 11.17
C GLY A 458 -21.06 -12.99 10.77
N ASP A 459 -20.61 -11.76 11.02
CA ASP A 459 -21.41 -10.54 10.84
C ASP A 459 -21.11 -9.77 9.54
N GLY A 460 -20.29 -10.35 8.65
CA GLY A 460 -19.90 -9.73 7.37
C GLY A 460 -19.18 -8.38 7.50
N SER A 461 -18.79 -8.00 8.72
CA SER A 461 -18.10 -6.74 8.98
C SER A 461 -16.62 -6.84 8.60
N SER A 462 -16.04 -5.71 8.21
CA SER A 462 -14.62 -5.59 7.85
C SER A 462 -14.02 -4.32 8.44
N THR A 463 -12.74 -4.40 8.82
CA THR A 463 -11.91 -3.25 9.23
C THR A 463 -11.54 -2.32 8.07
N ASP A 464 -11.77 -2.73 6.82
CA ASP A 464 -11.50 -1.93 5.63
C ASP A 464 -12.63 -0.90 5.37
N ARG A 465 -13.85 -1.10 5.89
CA ARG A 465 -14.99 -0.20 5.65
C ARG A 465 -14.91 1.07 6.51
N ARG A 466 -14.69 2.21 5.85
CA ARG A 466 -14.54 3.53 6.49
C ARG A 466 -15.21 4.61 5.65
N PRO A 467 -16.37 5.14 6.06
CA PRO A 467 -17.07 6.18 5.29
C PRO A 467 -16.22 7.44 5.07
N ILE A 468 -15.37 7.76 6.05
CA ILE A 468 -14.38 8.82 5.96
C ILE A 468 -13.01 8.15 5.77
N ALA A 469 -12.45 8.28 4.57
CA ALA A 469 -11.19 7.65 4.19
C ALA A 469 -9.98 8.33 4.85
N ALA A 470 -10.06 9.63 5.14
CA ALA A 470 -9.01 10.38 5.81
C ALA A 470 -9.59 11.40 6.80
N PRO A 471 -8.95 11.64 7.95
CA PRO A 471 -9.45 12.59 8.94
C PRO A 471 -9.66 14.00 8.36
N ILE A 472 -10.80 14.59 8.69
CA ILE A 472 -11.16 15.97 8.36
C ILE A 472 -11.48 16.71 9.66
N ARG A 473 -11.02 17.96 9.79
CA ARG A 473 -11.35 18.79 10.95
C ARG A 473 -12.81 19.24 10.83
N LEU A 474 -13.52 19.35 11.97
CA LEU A 474 -14.92 19.81 11.96
C LEU A 474 -15.08 21.21 11.35
N GLY A 475 -14.12 22.11 11.57
CA GLY A 475 -14.11 23.44 10.95
C GLY A 475 -13.98 23.39 9.43
N GLU A 476 -13.20 22.45 8.90
CA GLU A 476 -13.11 22.24 7.45
C GLU A 476 -14.43 21.69 6.92
N LEU A 477 -15.02 20.68 7.57
CA LEU A 477 -16.30 20.11 7.17
C LEU A 477 -17.44 21.15 7.16
N ALA A 478 -17.44 22.07 8.12
CA ALA A 478 -18.41 23.16 8.23
C ALA A 478 -18.15 24.31 7.23
N ALA A 479 -16.92 24.44 6.72
CA ALA A 479 -16.58 25.48 5.75
C ALA A 479 -17.29 25.24 4.42
N GLY A 480 -17.60 26.32 3.71
CA GLY A 480 -18.19 26.25 2.37
C GLY A 480 -17.33 25.39 1.43
N THR A 481 -18.00 24.63 0.57
CA THR A 481 -17.31 23.91 -0.50
C THR A 481 -17.05 24.88 -1.63
N THR A 482 -15.82 24.97 -2.12
CA THR A 482 -15.60 25.54 -3.44
C THR A 482 -16.04 24.47 -4.45
N ALA A 483 -17.23 24.64 -5.01
CA ALA A 483 -17.61 23.94 -6.22
C ALA A 483 -16.63 24.43 -7.27
N HIS A 484 -15.62 23.62 -7.58
CA HIS A 484 -14.58 24.08 -8.48
C HIS A 484 -15.20 24.14 -9.88
N PRO A 485 -15.30 25.33 -10.51
CA PRO A 485 -15.87 25.46 -11.85
C PRO A 485 -15.05 24.61 -12.80
N ASP A 486 -15.74 23.89 -13.68
CA ASP A 486 -15.27 23.09 -14.81
C ASP A 486 -13.77 22.79 -14.79
N THR A 487 -13.32 21.95 -13.85
CA THR A 487 -11.90 21.64 -13.58
C THR A 487 -11.15 20.97 -14.73
N TYR A 488 -11.87 20.73 -15.82
CA TYR A 488 -11.41 20.07 -17.02
C TYR A 488 -11.45 20.99 -18.24
N ASP A 489 -11.91 22.24 -18.09
CA ASP A 489 -11.69 23.33 -19.05
C ASP A 489 -10.29 23.94 -18.83
N LEU A 490 -9.27 23.12 -19.06
CA LEU A 490 -7.86 23.46 -18.81
C LEU A 490 -7.27 24.40 -19.87
N ALA A 491 -8.07 24.80 -20.87
CA ALA A 491 -7.62 25.59 -22.02
C ALA A 491 -7.48 27.10 -21.70
N ASP A 492 -8.15 27.61 -20.67
CA ASP A 492 -8.19 29.04 -20.35
C ASP A 492 -7.27 29.47 -19.19
N GLU A 493 -6.85 28.57 -18.28
CA GLU A 493 -5.90 28.92 -17.20
C GLU A 493 -4.49 29.27 -17.73
N ALA A 494 -4.08 28.70 -18.88
CA ALA A 494 -2.77 28.96 -19.50
C ALA A 494 -2.61 30.37 -20.09
N LYS A 495 -3.68 31.18 -20.14
CA LYS A 495 -3.65 32.56 -20.66
C LYS A 495 -3.69 33.64 -19.57
N GLY A 496 -3.79 33.25 -18.30
CA GLY A 496 -4.02 34.17 -17.17
C GLY A 496 -2.77 34.71 -16.47
N THR A 497 -1.56 34.35 -16.91
CA THR A 497 -0.31 34.90 -16.34
C THR A 497 0.55 35.49 -17.47
N GLN A 498 0.27 36.74 -17.82
CA GLN A 498 1.22 37.65 -18.45
C GLN A 498 1.47 38.85 -17.55
#